data_AF-A0A7Y2B4P5-F1
#
_entry.id   AF-A0A7Y2B4P5-F1
#
_cell.length_a   1.000
_cell.length_b   1.000
_cell.length_c   1.000
_cell.angle_alpha   90.00
_cell.angle_beta   90.00
_cell.angle_gamma   90.00
#
_symmetry.space_group_name_H-M   'P 1'
#
loop_
_entity.id
_entity.type
_entity.pdbx_description
1 polymer ?
#
loop_
_entity_poly.entity_id
_entity_poly.type
_entity_poly.pdbx_seq_one_letter_code
_entity_poly.pdbx_strand_id
1 'polypeptide(L)' 'MSSLALARTFLDAFSAADLPKLRALLADDLVFRGPFARFDSADEYAAAIAADPPAGV' A
#
# COMPACT_ATOMS: atom_id res chain seq x y z
N MET A 1 -14.55 1.00 -10.09
CA MET A 1 -14.62 -0.12 -9.13
C MET A 1 -15.44 0.30 -7.93
N SER A 2 -16.07 -0.64 -7.22
CA SER A 2 -16.59 -0.36 -5.88
C SER A 2 -15.43 -0.25 -4.87
N SER A 3 -15.67 0.40 -3.74
CA SER A 3 -14.65 0.52 -2.67
C SER A 3 -14.19 -0.84 -2.16
N LEU A 4 -15.08 -1.82 -2.09
CA LEU A 4 -14.74 -3.19 -1.68
C LEU A 4 -13.83 -3.89 -2.70
N ALA A 5 -14.13 -3.77 -4.00
CA ALA A 5 -13.30 -4.36 -5.05
C ALA A 5 -11.89 -3.72 -5.08
N LEU A 6 -11.81 -2.41 -4.84
CA LEU A 6 -10.54 -1.70 -4.74
C LEU A 6 -9.73 -2.17 -3.53
N ALA A 7 -10.36 -2.24 -2.35
CA ALA A 7 -9.71 -2.71 -1.13
C ALA A 7 -9.22 -4.17 -1.26
N ARG A 8 -10.00 -5.04 -1.91
CA ARG A 8 -9.56 -6.41 -2.19
C ARG A 8 -8.32 -6.43 -3.10
N THR A 9 -8.34 -5.65 -4.17
CA THR A 9 -7.20 -5.56 -5.10
C THR A 9 -5.94 -5.04 -4.41
N PHE A 10 -6.08 -4.07 -3.50
CA PHE A 10 -4.99 -3.57 -2.66
C PHE A 10 -4.41 -4.68 -1.78
N LEU A 11 -5.26 -5.44 -1.07
CA LEU A 11 -4.82 -6.53 -0.20
C LEU A 11 -4.12 -7.63 -1.00
N ASP A 12 -4.64 -8.01 -2.17
CA ASP A 12 -4.00 -9.02 -3.01
C ASP A 12 -2.61 -8.56 -3.48
N ALA A 13 -2.45 -7.28 -3.85
CA ALA A 13 -1.15 -6.72 -4.23
C ALA A 13 -0.19 -6.62 -3.02
N PHE A 14 -0.71 -6.22 -1.86
CA PHE A 14 0.04 -6.13 -0.62
C PHE A 14 0.57 -7.49 -0.16
N SER A 15 -0.28 -8.51 -0.11
CA SER A 15 0.12 -9.87 0.29
C SER A 15 1.11 -10.51 -0.68
N ALA A 16 1.05 -10.16 -1.97
CA ALA A 16 1.99 -10.63 -2.98
C ALA A 16 3.29 -9.82 -3.06
N ALA A 17 3.43 -8.76 -2.25
CA ALA A 17 4.51 -7.77 -2.36
C ALA A 17 4.67 -7.20 -3.79
N ASP A 18 3.56 -7.05 -4.53
CA ASP A 18 3.52 -6.49 -5.89
C ASP A 18 3.57 -4.96 -5.81
N LEU A 19 4.78 -4.41 -5.59
CA LEU A 19 5.01 -2.98 -5.41
C LEU A 19 4.55 -2.12 -6.60
N PRO A 20 4.79 -2.50 -7.88
CA PRO A 20 4.26 -1.74 -9.01
C PRO A 20 2.74 -1.62 -8.99
N LYS A 21 2.04 -2.73 -8.69
CA LYS A 21 0.57 -2.73 -8.62
C LYS A 21 0.06 -1.96 -7.41
N LEU A 22 0.72 -2.08 -6.25
CA LEU A 22 0.44 -1.27 -5.07
C LEU A 22 0.53 0.23 -5.40
N ARG A 23 1.63 0.67 -6.01
CA ARG A 23 1.83 2.08 -6.34
C ARG A 23 0.76 2.63 -7.29
N ALA A 24 0.31 1.83 -8.26
CA ALA A 24 -0.76 2.22 -9.19
C ALA A 24 -2.14 2.37 -8.51
N LEU A 25 -2.34 1.77 -7.34
CA LEU A 25 -3.60 1.88 -6.57
C LEU A 25 -3.59 3.05 -5.58
N LEU A 26 -2.41 3.56 -5.21
CA LEU A 26 -2.25 4.66 -4.27
C LEU A 26 -2.37 6.00 -5.00
N ALA A 27 -3.12 6.93 -4.39
CA ALA A 27 -3.18 8.31 -4.86
C ALA A 27 -1.84 9.01 -4.64
N ASP A 28 -1.43 9.90 -5.53
CA ASP A 28 -0.13 10.60 -5.41
C ASP A 28 -0.06 11.48 -4.16
N ASP A 29 -1.19 11.98 -3.69
CA ASP A 29 -1.37 12.77 -2.46
C ASP A 29 -1.73 11.91 -1.24
N LEU A 30 -1.44 10.60 -1.27
CA LEU A 30 -1.69 9.70 -0.14
C LEU A 30 -1.01 10.21 1.12
N VAL A 31 -1.83 10.38 2.16
CA VAL A 31 -1.40 10.67 3.51
C VAL A 31 -1.79 9.52 4.42
N PHE A 32 -0.80 8.80 4.94
CA PHE A 32 -1.02 7.70 5.90
C PHE A 32 -0.65 8.13 7.32
N ARG A 33 -1.51 7.76 8.28
CA ARG A 33 -1.33 8.00 9.71
C ARG A 33 -1.69 6.74 10.48
N GLY A 34 -0.67 5.97 10.86
CA GLY A 34 -0.79 4.85 11.77
C GLY A 34 -0.22 5.18 13.15
N PRO A 35 -0.48 4.33 14.15
CA PRO A 35 0.10 4.48 15.49
C PRO A 35 1.62 4.35 15.52
N PHE A 36 2.21 3.66 14.53
CA PHE A 36 3.65 3.37 14.48
C PHE A 36 4.38 4.07 13.33
N ALA A 37 3.66 4.50 12.30
CA ALA A 37 4.24 5.04 11.09
C ALA A 37 3.38 6.16 10.51
N ARG A 38 4.05 7.10 9.86
CA ARG A 38 3.44 8.24 9.19
C ARG A 38 4.13 8.41 7.83
N PHE A 39 3.33 8.53 6.78
CA PHE A 39 3.82 8.77 5.43
C PHE A 39 3.01 9.90 4.79
N ASP A 40 3.70 10.78 4.09
CA ASP A 40 3.14 11.97 3.46
C ASP A 40 3.12 11.87 1.92
N SER A 41 3.46 10.70 1.38
CA SER A 41 3.31 10.36 -0.03
C SER A 41 3.08 8.86 -0.26
N ALA A 42 2.57 8.52 -1.45
CA ALA A 42 2.45 7.13 -1.91
C ALA A 42 3.82 6.44 -2.06
N ASP A 43 4.85 7.19 -2.44
CA ASP A 43 6.20 6.65 -2.64
C ASP A 43 6.84 6.27 -1.30
N GLU A 44 6.68 7.10 -0.26
CA GLU A 44 7.12 6.77 1.10
C GLU A 44 6.41 5.52 1.63
N TYR A 45 5.10 5.42 1.41
CA TYR A 45 4.31 4.26 1.82
C TYR A 45 4.77 2.97 1.11
N ALA A 46 4.98 3.03 -0.20
CA ALA A 46 5.46 1.89 -0.98
C ALA A 46 6.90 1.49 -0.59
N ALA A 47 7.77 2.46 -0.33
CA ALA A 47 9.14 2.21 0.14
C ALA A 47 9.15 1.51 1.51
N ALA A 48 8.24 1.87 2.42
CA ALA A 48 8.11 1.20 3.71
C ALA A 48 7.70 -0.28 3.56
N ILE A 49 6.76 -0.59 2.66
CA ILE A 49 6.37 -1.98 2.36
C ILE A 49 7.53 -2.75 1.72
N ALA A 50 8.33 -2.10 0.87
CA ALA A 50 9.49 -2.74 0.27
C ALA A 50 10.59 -3.08 1.31
N ALA A 51 10.75 -2.23 2.32
CA ALA A 51 11.76 -2.38 3.37
C ALA A 51 11.38 -3.44 4.41
N ASP A 52 10.10 -3.56 4.74
CA ASP A 52 9.54 -4.54 5.67
C ASP A 52 8.27 -5.16 5.07
N PRO A 53 8.41 -6.08 4.12
CA PRO A 53 7.26 -6.68 3.44
C PRO A 53 6.44 -7.50 4.44
N PRO A 54 5.10 -7.53 4.27
CA PRO A 54 4.27 -8.36 5.12
C PRO A 54 4.75 -9.81 5.08
N ALA A 55 5.05 -10.37 6.25
CA ALA A 55 5.29 -11.80 6.38
C ALA A 55 4.04 -12.52 5.83
N GLY A 56 4.25 -13.42 4.86
CA GLY A 56 3.21 -14.02 4.03
C GLY A 56 1.90 -14.28 4.78
N VAL A 57 0.80 -13.76 4.23
CA VAL A 57 -0.56 -13.99 4.71
C VAL A 57 -1.02 -15.40 4.33
#